data_AF-A0A3P7JK59-F1
#
_entry.id   AF-A0A3P7JK59-F1
#
_cell.length_a   1.000
_cell.length_b   1.000
_cell.length_c   1.000
_cell.angle_alpha   90.00
_cell.angle_beta   90.00
_cell.angle_gamma   90.00
#
_symmetry.space_group_name_H-M   'P 1'
#
loop_
_entity.id
_entity.type
_entity.pdbx_description
1 polymer ?
#
loop_
_entity_poly.entity_id
_entity_poly.type
_entity_poly.pdbx_seq_one_letter_code
_entity_poly.pdbx_strand_id
1 'polypeptide(L)'
;MSGVATQVYAMSRLTLALFEDSGCKAENMQWGHTLGCKFAKQSCLTWMRTNPHNPYPFCTVLEDTRCSTSRLAKVRCNLIAGSIDVPNEYNYNIQNLYKDRKQHLLKGYGHLEVADYCPYYRVYGEFSAMDKGADTRCTFPGNMNYNNYSLEIFSPTARCFQLEGGITVIHDQGIDVWMHSVGCYEVCV
;
A
#
# COMPACT_ATOMS: atom_id res chain seq x y z
N MET A 1 3.17 16.40 -7.69
CA MET A 1 3.13 15.80 -9.05
C MET A 1 4.00 14.56 -9.02
N SER A 2 3.48 13.39 -9.41
CA SER A 2 4.27 12.15 -9.56
C SER A 2 4.55 11.89 -11.04
N GLY A 3 5.70 11.30 -11.38
CA GLY A 3 6.06 10.96 -12.77
C GLY A 3 5.24 9.81 -13.37
N VAL A 4 4.34 9.21 -12.58
CA VAL A 4 3.37 8.18 -13.00
C VAL A 4 2.01 8.49 -12.39
N ALA A 5 0.94 7.99 -13.01
CA ALA A 5 -0.38 8.04 -12.42
C ALA A 5 -0.40 7.23 -11.12
N THR A 6 -0.77 7.87 -10.01
CA THR A 6 -0.94 7.22 -8.71
C THR A 6 -2.41 7.35 -8.29
N GLN A 7 -2.95 6.39 -7.55
CA GLN A 7 -4.36 6.40 -7.14
C GLN A 7 -4.70 7.47 -6.09
N VAL A 8 -3.70 8.20 -5.60
CA VAL A 8 -3.83 9.28 -4.62
C VAL A 8 -3.28 10.55 -5.24
N TYR A 9 -4.18 11.34 -5.82
CA TYR A 9 -3.86 12.65 -6.39
C TYR A 9 -3.95 13.68 -5.28
N ALA A 10 -2.82 14.10 -4.73
CA ALA A 10 -2.75 15.20 -3.79
C ALA A 10 -2.08 16.41 -4.46
N MET A 11 -2.81 17.51 -4.60
CA MET A 11 -2.25 18.83 -4.94
C MET A 11 -1.52 19.40 -3.72
N SER A 12 -0.37 18.80 -3.41
CA SER A 12 0.40 19.11 -2.21
C SER A 12 1.10 20.47 -2.29
N ARG A 13 1.54 20.97 -1.14
CA ARG A 13 2.38 22.18 -1.06
C ARG A 13 3.63 22.11 -1.95
N LEU A 14 4.19 20.92 -2.16
CA LEU A 14 5.32 20.73 -3.09
C LEU A 14 4.92 21.03 -4.54
N THR A 15 3.72 20.63 -4.94
CA THR A 15 3.21 20.90 -6.30
C THR A 15 2.84 22.36 -6.45
N LEU A 16 2.18 22.94 -5.44
CA LEU A 16 1.77 24.35 -5.48
C LEU A 16 2.93 25.33 -5.32
N ALA A 17 4.02 24.94 -4.66
CA ALA A 17 5.25 25.74 -4.65
C ALA A 17 5.88 25.86 -6.06
N LEU A 18 5.66 24.88 -6.94
CA LEU A 18 6.05 24.98 -8.35
C LEU A 18 5.11 25.91 -9.15
N PHE A 19 3.87 26.08 -8.68
CA PHE A 19 2.83 26.92 -9.28
C PHE A 19 2.44 28.04 -8.31
N GLU A 20 3.42 28.84 -7.88
CA GLU A 20 3.28 29.83 -6.79
C GLU A 20 2.09 30.79 -7.02
N ASP A 21 1.77 31.10 -8.29
CA ASP A 21 0.66 32.00 -8.68
C ASP A 21 -0.72 31.33 -8.80
N SER A 22 -0.85 30.02 -8.54
CA SER A 22 -2.10 29.28 -8.79
C SER A 22 -3.22 29.58 -7.78
N GLY A 23 -2.94 30.21 -6.64
CA GLY A 23 -3.95 30.57 -5.62
C GLY A 23 -4.72 29.38 -5.02
N CYS A 24 -4.29 28.14 -5.29
CA CYS A 24 -5.00 26.93 -4.88
C CYS A 24 -4.74 26.57 -3.41
N LYS A 25 -5.70 25.90 -2.77
CA LYS A 25 -5.53 25.33 -1.43
C LYS A 25 -4.74 24.02 -1.53
N ALA A 26 -3.73 23.87 -0.68
CA ALA A 26 -2.88 22.69 -0.65
C ALA A 26 -3.57 21.51 0.06
N GLU A 27 -3.48 20.35 -0.55
CA GLU A 27 -3.88 19.08 0.05
C GLU A 27 -2.72 18.46 0.85
N ASN A 28 -3.05 17.63 1.83
CA ASN A 28 -2.05 16.99 2.68
C ASN A 28 -1.54 15.69 2.05
N MET A 29 -0.23 15.61 1.80
CA MET A 29 0.43 14.41 1.27
C MET A 29 1.03 13.61 2.44
N GLN A 30 0.43 12.47 2.75
CA GLN A 30 0.87 11.62 3.87
C GLN A 30 2.17 10.86 3.57
N TRP A 31 2.41 10.55 2.30
CA TRP A 31 3.63 9.86 1.87
C TRP A 31 4.87 10.71 2.19
N GLY A 32 5.81 10.18 2.96
CA GLY A 32 7.04 10.90 3.33
C GLY A 32 6.86 11.98 4.40
N HIS A 33 5.63 12.23 4.88
CA HIS A 33 5.36 13.28 5.86
C HIS A 33 6.12 13.00 7.16
N THR A 34 6.87 13.99 7.65
CA THR A 34 7.63 13.93 8.91
C THR A 34 8.66 12.79 9.03
N LEU A 35 9.07 12.15 7.93
CA LEU A 35 10.07 11.06 7.95
C LEU A 35 11.53 11.56 7.99
N GLY A 36 11.74 12.86 7.77
CA GLY A 36 13.03 13.53 7.95
C GLY A 36 14.05 13.31 6.81
N CYS A 37 15.23 13.89 6.98
CA CYS A 37 16.25 13.92 5.92
C CYS A 37 16.82 12.54 5.56
N LYS A 38 16.86 11.60 6.51
CA LYS A 38 17.35 10.24 6.24
C LYS A 38 16.48 9.53 5.21
N PHE A 39 15.16 9.64 5.33
CA PHE A 39 14.21 9.13 4.35
C PHE A 39 14.40 9.77 2.97
N ALA A 40 14.61 11.08 2.92
CA ALA A 40 14.71 11.81 1.65
C ALA A 40 16.06 11.67 0.93
N LYS A 41 17.15 11.35 1.65
CA LYS A 41 18.52 11.34 1.09
C LYS A 41 19.18 9.97 1.03
N GLN A 42 18.66 8.98 1.77
CA GLN A 42 19.23 7.64 1.80
C GLN A 42 18.35 6.68 1.01
N SER A 43 18.92 5.52 0.63
CA SER A 43 18.14 4.52 -0.08
C SER A 43 17.04 3.93 0.80
N CYS A 44 15.97 3.43 0.15
CA CYS A 44 14.93 2.71 0.86
C CYS A 44 15.46 1.48 1.61
N LEU A 45 16.54 0.86 1.12
CA LEU A 45 17.23 -0.21 1.85
C LEU A 45 17.70 0.26 3.23
N THR A 46 18.35 1.42 3.31
CA THR A 46 18.78 1.99 4.59
C THR A 46 17.58 2.21 5.51
N TRP A 47 16.48 2.75 4.98
CA TRP A 47 15.25 2.97 5.75
C TRP A 47 14.64 1.68 6.30
N MET A 48 14.53 0.64 5.45
CA MET A 48 13.97 -0.65 5.85
C MET A 48 14.83 -1.33 6.92
N ARG A 49 16.15 -1.15 6.87
CA ARG A 49 17.06 -1.67 7.91
C ARG A 49 16.96 -0.92 9.23
N THR A 50 16.77 0.40 9.20
CA THR A 50 16.64 1.20 10.44
C THR A 50 15.27 1.05 11.08
N ASN A 51 14.26 0.63 10.31
CA ASN A 51 12.88 0.47 10.78
C ASN A 51 12.38 -0.98 10.58
N PRO A 52 13.02 -2.00 11.20
CA PRO A 52 12.75 -3.41 10.92
C PRO A 52 11.34 -3.85 11.31
N HIS A 53 10.72 -3.20 12.32
CA HIS A 53 9.38 -3.54 12.80
C HIS A 53 8.27 -2.87 11.98
N ASN A 54 8.52 -1.66 11.47
CA ASN A 54 7.56 -0.91 10.69
C ASN A 54 8.26 -0.08 9.60
N PRO A 55 8.57 -0.70 8.45
CA PRO A 55 9.26 -0.02 7.35
C PRO A 55 8.37 0.95 6.57
N TYR A 56 7.11 1.15 7.00
CA TYR A 56 6.17 2.04 6.32
C TYR A 56 6.82 3.40 6.03
N PRO A 57 6.73 3.90 4.79
CA PRO A 57 5.79 3.49 3.75
C PRO A 57 6.30 2.40 2.78
N PHE A 58 7.55 1.95 2.96
CA PHE A 58 8.11 0.79 2.26
C PHE A 58 7.61 -0.53 2.86
N CYS A 59 7.83 -1.64 2.15
CA CYS A 59 7.39 -2.96 2.58
C CYS A 59 8.42 -4.05 2.27
N THR A 60 8.53 -5.03 3.17
CA THR A 60 9.49 -6.14 3.07
C THR A 60 8.83 -7.51 2.95
N VAL A 61 7.51 -7.58 3.12
CA VAL A 61 6.76 -8.83 3.12
C VAL A 61 5.91 -8.92 1.85
N LEU A 62 6.10 -10.00 1.10
CA LEU A 62 5.41 -10.26 -0.16
C LEU A 62 3.90 -10.37 0.08
N GLU A 63 3.14 -9.71 -0.80
CA GLU A 63 1.68 -9.63 -0.73
C GLU A 63 1.12 -9.12 0.62
N ASP A 64 1.91 -8.43 1.44
CA ASP A 64 1.42 -7.87 2.68
C ASP A 64 0.38 -6.78 2.40
N THR A 65 -0.69 -6.77 3.20
CA THR A 65 -1.80 -5.84 3.06
C THR A 65 -2.07 -5.18 4.40
N ARG A 66 -2.14 -3.85 4.38
CA ARG A 66 -2.36 -3.00 5.56
C ARG A 66 -3.38 -1.91 5.26
N CYS A 67 -3.81 -1.20 6.28
CA CYS A 67 -4.55 0.04 6.09
C CYS A 67 -3.60 1.21 5.81
N SER A 68 -4.02 2.09 4.90
CA SER A 68 -3.39 3.41 4.74
C SER A 68 -3.46 4.21 6.05
N THR A 69 -2.53 5.15 6.25
CA THR A 69 -2.52 6.06 7.41
C THR A 69 -3.82 6.86 7.56
N SER A 70 -4.46 7.22 6.44
CA SER A 70 -5.76 7.89 6.42
C SER A 70 -6.95 6.95 6.67
N ARG A 71 -6.71 5.63 6.69
CA ARG A 71 -7.72 4.57 6.72
C ARG A 71 -8.75 4.66 5.58
N LEU A 72 -8.46 5.36 4.49
CA LEU A 72 -9.39 5.50 3.36
C LEU A 72 -9.26 4.36 2.34
N ALA A 73 -8.21 3.55 2.45
CA ALA A 73 -7.91 2.46 1.54
C ALA A 73 -7.13 1.34 2.22
N LYS A 74 -7.32 0.13 1.69
CA LYS A 74 -6.40 -0.99 1.84
C LYS A 74 -5.18 -0.71 0.95
N VAL A 75 -3.99 -0.90 1.47
CA VAL A 75 -2.75 -0.77 0.69
C VAL A 75 -2.05 -2.11 0.65
N ARG A 76 -1.56 -2.49 -0.53
CA ARG A 76 -0.86 -3.75 -0.75
C ARG A 76 0.59 -3.46 -1.11
N CYS A 77 1.49 -4.28 -0.59
CA CYS A 77 2.89 -4.24 -0.92
C CYS A 77 3.09 -4.60 -2.39
N ASN A 78 3.75 -3.71 -3.16
CA ASN A 78 4.04 -3.94 -4.58
C ASN A 78 5.35 -4.72 -4.83
N LEU A 79 5.86 -5.40 -3.80
CA LEU A 79 7.03 -6.28 -3.89
C LEU A 79 6.71 -7.44 -4.83
N ILE A 80 7.61 -7.70 -5.76
CA ILE A 80 7.57 -8.84 -6.67
C ILE A 80 8.68 -9.81 -6.28
N ALA A 81 8.34 -11.09 -6.14
CA ALA A 81 9.32 -12.14 -5.94
C ALA A 81 10.03 -12.47 -7.27
N GLY A 82 11.34 -12.67 -7.21
CA GLY A 82 12.16 -13.02 -8.36
C GLY A 82 13.36 -12.10 -8.52
N SER A 83 14.06 -12.28 -9.63
CA SER A 83 15.26 -11.51 -9.98
C SER A 83 15.14 -11.16 -11.45
N ILE A 84 14.62 -9.96 -11.74
CA ILE A 84 14.81 -9.30 -13.04
C ILE A 84 16.19 -8.63 -13.04
N ASP A 85 16.68 -8.27 -14.22
CA ASP A 85 17.84 -7.39 -14.45
C ASP A 85 17.59 -5.96 -13.90
N VAL A 86 17.34 -5.85 -12.60
CA VAL A 86 17.38 -4.58 -11.87
C VAL A 86 18.85 -4.15 -11.84
N PRO A 87 19.18 -2.90 -12.24
CA PRO A 87 20.55 -2.43 -12.20
C PRO A 87 21.16 -2.61 -10.81
N ASN A 88 22.45 -2.95 -10.75
CA ASN A 88 23.13 -3.28 -9.49
C ASN A 88 23.00 -2.20 -8.40
N GLU A 89 22.92 -0.93 -8.81
CA GLU A 89 22.73 0.23 -7.92
C GLU A 89 21.38 0.21 -7.18
N TYR A 90 20.35 -0.39 -7.79
CA TYR A 90 18.99 -0.53 -7.25
C TYR A 90 18.69 -1.94 -6.74
N ASN A 91 19.71 -2.81 -6.72
CA ASN A 91 19.55 -4.17 -6.19
C ASN A 91 19.63 -4.16 -4.65
N TYR A 92 18.47 -4.06 -4.02
CA TYR A 92 18.36 -4.03 -2.55
C TYR A 92 18.31 -5.41 -1.89
N ASN A 93 18.58 -6.49 -2.62
CA ASN A 93 18.51 -7.84 -2.08
C ASN A 93 19.68 -8.14 -1.12
N ILE A 94 19.42 -8.01 0.17
CA ILE A 94 20.33 -8.46 1.24
C ILE A 94 19.74 -9.65 2.00
N GLN A 95 20.58 -10.34 2.78
CA GLN A 95 20.12 -11.44 3.63
C GLN A 95 19.01 -10.98 4.60
N ASN A 96 17.98 -11.80 4.74
CA ASN A 96 16.88 -11.62 5.69
C ASN A 96 16.02 -10.35 5.52
N LEU A 97 16.10 -9.65 4.38
CA LEU A 97 15.26 -8.48 4.13
C LEU A 97 13.85 -8.88 3.71
N TYR A 98 13.72 -9.57 2.57
CA TYR A 98 12.43 -9.89 1.99
C TYR A 98 11.94 -11.27 2.40
N LYS A 99 10.65 -11.36 2.71
CA LYS A 99 10.01 -12.59 3.17
C LYS A 99 8.63 -12.77 2.55
N ASP A 100 8.15 -14.00 2.47
CA ASP A 100 6.73 -14.27 2.21
C ASP A 100 5.90 -14.20 3.52
N ARG A 101 4.58 -14.38 3.41
CA ARG A 101 3.68 -14.46 4.57
C ARG A 101 3.99 -15.62 5.51
N LYS A 102 4.63 -16.69 5.01
CA LYS A 102 5.07 -17.88 5.77
C LYS A 102 6.47 -17.73 6.36
N GLN A 103 7.06 -16.52 6.31
CA GLN A 103 8.41 -16.20 6.78
C GLN A 103 9.55 -16.86 6.00
N HIS A 104 9.31 -17.41 4.81
CA HIS A 104 10.38 -17.88 3.93
C HIS A 104 11.11 -16.71 3.30
N LEU A 105 12.43 -16.80 3.28
CA LEU A 105 13.29 -15.80 2.66
C LEU A 105 13.15 -15.85 1.14
N LEU A 106 13.11 -14.69 0.51
CA LEU A 106 13.07 -14.57 -0.94
C LEU A 106 13.90 -13.39 -1.44
N LYS A 107 14.18 -13.41 -2.73
CA LYS A 107 14.67 -12.23 -3.46
C LYS A 107 13.50 -11.54 -4.12
N GLY A 108 13.52 -10.21 -4.12
CA GLY A 108 12.47 -9.42 -4.74
C GLY A 108 12.90 -7.98 -5.01
N TYR A 109 11.99 -7.26 -5.65
CA TYR A 109 12.18 -5.87 -6.06
C TYR A 109 10.81 -5.19 -6.20
N GLY A 110 10.78 -3.86 -6.14
CA GLY A 110 9.62 -3.06 -6.52
C GLY A 110 9.59 -2.88 -8.04
N HIS A 111 8.43 -3.01 -8.68
CA HIS A 111 8.32 -3.00 -10.15
C HIS A 111 8.53 -1.63 -10.82
N LEU A 112 8.59 -0.54 -10.06
CA LEU A 112 8.59 0.82 -10.61
C LEU A 112 9.98 1.44 -10.55
N GLU A 113 10.53 1.75 -11.72
CA GLU A 113 11.78 2.49 -11.88
C GLU A 113 11.70 3.90 -11.26
N VAL A 114 10.55 4.59 -11.40
CA VAL A 114 10.32 5.92 -10.79
C VAL A 114 10.33 5.92 -9.26
N ALA A 115 10.33 4.74 -8.65
CA ALA A 115 10.47 4.55 -7.21
C ALA A 115 11.82 3.89 -6.87
N ASP A 116 12.81 3.97 -7.76
CA ASP A 116 14.14 3.37 -7.62
C ASP A 116 14.09 1.85 -7.37
N TYR A 117 13.06 1.16 -7.89
CA TYR A 117 12.77 -0.25 -7.59
C TYR A 117 12.53 -0.56 -6.09
N CYS A 118 12.25 0.45 -5.28
CA CYS A 118 11.88 0.27 -3.88
C CYS A 118 10.47 -0.34 -3.76
N PRO A 119 10.29 -1.42 -2.98
CA PRO A 119 8.97 -1.95 -2.69
C PRO A 119 8.25 -1.09 -1.65
N TYR A 120 7.00 -0.74 -1.94
CA TYR A 120 6.15 0.07 -1.07
C TYR A 120 4.69 -0.33 -1.07
N TYR A 121 3.97 0.13 -0.03
CA TYR A 121 2.53 0.00 0.05
C TYR A 121 1.85 1.00 -0.87
N ARG A 122 1.09 0.50 -1.84
CA ARG A 122 0.28 1.33 -2.73
C ARG A 122 -1.19 0.95 -2.69
N VAL A 123 -2.02 1.89 -3.08
CA VAL A 123 -3.42 1.65 -3.45
C VAL A 123 -3.42 1.08 -4.88
N TYR A 124 -4.15 0.00 -5.07
CA TYR A 124 -4.45 -0.61 -6.37
C TYR A 124 -5.83 -0.12 -6.86
N GLY A 125 -5.99 0.09 -8.16
CA GLY A 125 -7.20 0.63 -8.79
C GLY A 125 -7.22 0.51 -10.32
N GLU A 126 -8.36 0.81 -10.94
CA GLU A 126 -8.64 0.54 -12.37
C GLU A 126 -7.61 1.10 -13.37
N PHE A 127 -6.91 2.18 -13.02
CA PHE A 127 -5.97 2.86 -13.94
C PHE A 127 -4.66 2.12 -14.21
N SER A 128 -4.45 0.96 -13.60
CA SER A 128 -3.30 0.10 -13.90
C SER A 128 -3.81 -1.21 -14.49
N ALA A 129 -3.47 -1.48 -15.76
CA ALA A 129 -3.78 -2.75 -16.43
C ALA A 129 -3.21 -3.98 -15.67
N MET A 130 -2.24 -3.77 -14.78
CA MET A 130 -1.69 -4.78 -13.88
C MET A 130 -2.56 -5.05 -12.65
N ASP A 131 -3.48 -4.15 -12.29
CA ASP A 131 -4.24 -4.19 -11.03
C ASP A 131 -5.49 -5.10 -11.10
N LYS A 132 -5.73 -5.77 -12.25
CA LYS A 132 -6.77 -6.78 -12.50
C LYS A 132 -8.08 -6.56 -11.71
N GLY A 133 -8.61 -5.33 -11.76
CA GLY A 133 -9.99 -5.03 -11.39
C GLY A 133 -10.36 -4.96 -9.91
N ALA A 134 -9.41 -4.87 -8.97
CA ALA A 134 -9.75 -4.66 -7.55
C ALA A 134 -9.24 -3.30 -7.07
N ASP A 135 -10.07 -2.26 -7.17
CA ASP A 135 -9.79 -1.02 -6.48
C ASP A 135 -9.78 -1.28 -4.97
N THR A 136 -8.82 -0.68 -4.27
CA THR A 136 -8.58 -0.96 -2.85
C THR A 136 -9.02 0.18 -1.95
N ARG A 137 -9.59 1.25 -2.52
CA ARG A 137 -10.17 2.37 -1.78
C ARG A 137 -11.48 1.94 -1.13
N CYS A 138 -11.58 2.14 0.18
CA CYS A 138 -12.81 1.89 0.93
C CYS A 138 -13.91 2.88 0.52
N THR A 139 -13.54 4.05 0.01
CA THR A 139 -14.49 5.08 -0.40
C THR A 139 -14.97 4.95 -1.85
N PHE A 140 -14.57 3.90 -2.57
CA PHE A 140 -14.96 3.70 -3.97
C PHE A 140 -16.17 2.76 -4.08
N PRO A 141 -17.38 3.27 -4.40
CA PRO A 141 -18.60 2.45 -4.42
C PRO A 141 -18.59 1.34 -5.47
N GLY A 142 -17.78 1.47 -6.53
CA GLY A 142 -17.64 0.45 -7.58
C GLY A 142 -17.07 -0.90 -7.08
N ASN A 143 -16.50 -0.92 -5.87
CA ASN A 143 -16.06 -2.15 -5.21
C ASN A 143 -17.19 -2.91 -4.50
N MET A 144 -18.40 -2.34 -4.40
CA MET A 144 -19.54 -3.04 -3.79
C MET A 144 -19.90 -4.27 -4.62
N ASN A 145 -19.47 -5.42 -4.15
CA ASN A 145 -19.88 -6.72 -4.67
C ASN A 145 -20.52 -7.53 -3.54
N TYR A 146 -21.78 -7.91 -3.71
CA TYR A 146 -22.61 -8.56 -2.70
C TYR A 146 -22.16 -9.99 -2.33
N ASN A 147 -21.17 -10.57 -3.03
CA ASN A 147 -20.64 -11.90 -2.74
C ASN A 147 -19.33 -11.91 -1.91
N ASN A 148 -19.00 -10.83 -1.21
CA ASN A 148 -17.80 -10.79 -0.39
C ASN A 148 -18.05 -11.40 1.00
N TYR A 149 -17.50 -12.58 1.27
CA TYR A 149 -17.49 -13.22 2.60
C TYR A 149 -16.96 -12.31 3.71
N SER A 150 -16.22 -11.27 3.34
CA SER A 150 -15.66 -10.30 4.28
C SER A 150 -16.64 -9.22 4.75
N LEU A 151 -17.86 -9.20 4.20
CA LEU A 151 -18.91 -8.20 4.46
C LEU A 151 -18.40 -6.76 4.37
N GLU A 152 -17.50 -6.50 3.42
CA GLU A 152 -16.93 -5.17 3.24
C GLU A 152 -17.97 -4.20 2.69
N ILE A 153 -17.99 -3.00 3.26
CA ILE A 153 -18.83 -1.89 2.82
C ILE A 153 -17.93 -0.84 2.19
N PHE A 154 -18.28 -0.42 0.97
CA PHE A 154 -17.59 0.64 0.26
C PHE A 154 -18.49 1.86 0.10
N SER A 155 -18.21 2.89 0.89
CA SER A 155 -19.00 4.12 0.96
C SER A 155 -18.09 5.30 1.31
N PRO A 156 -18.52 6.56 1.10
CA PRO A 156 -17.72 7.73 1.51
C PRO A 156 -17.34 7.74 3.00
N THR A 157 -18.18 7.14 3.85
CA THR A 157 -17.96 6.97 5.29
C THR A 157 -17.08 5.77 5.62
N ALA A 158 -16.94 4.77 4.75
CA ALA A 158 -16.17 3.56 5.04
C ALA A 158 -14.68 3.84 5.32
N ARG A 159 -14.14 3.10 6.28
CA ARG A 159 -12.73 3.14 6.68
C ARG A 159 -12.13 1.75 6.72
N CYS A 160 -10.81 1.69 6.58
CA CYS A 160 -10.03 0.47 6.64
C CYS A 160 -9.72 0.11 8.09
N PHE A 161 -9.95 -1.16 8.42
CA PHE A 161 -9.67 -1.78 9.70
C PHE A 161 -8.73 -2.96 9.53
N GLN A 162 -7.85 -3.14 10.52
CA GLN A 162 -7.02 -4.33 10.64
C GLN A 162 -7.84 -5.42 11.34
N LEU A 163 -7.82 -6.62 10.78
CA LEU A 163 -8.52 -7.79 11.28
C LEU A 163 -7.48 -8.78 11.79
N GLU A 164 -7.38 -8.91 13.11
CA GLU A 164 -6.52 -9.92 13.74
C GLU A 164 -7.23 -11.28 13.71
N GLY A 165 -6.57 -12.32 13.19
CA GLY A 165 -7.14 -13.67 13.12
C GLY A 165 -8.05 -13.95 11.91
N GLY A 166 -8.24 -12.98 11.02
CA GLY A 166 -9.06 -13.15 9.82
C GLY A 166 -10.56 -13.02 10.07
N ILE A 167 -11.35 -13.54 9.14
CA ILE A 167 -12.81 -13.53 9.18
C ILE A 167 -13.30 -14.98 9.26
N THR A 168 -13.96 -15.31 10.35
CA THR A 168 -14.55 -16.64 10.56
C THR A 168 -16.01 -16.60 10.15
N VAL A 169 -16.38 -17.45 9.19
CA VAL A 169 -17.76 -17.64 8.74
C VAL A 169 -18.25 -18.96 9.30
N ILE A 170 -19.35 -18.92 10.05
CA ILE A 170 -19.98 -20.10 10.64
C ILE A 170 -21.27 -20.37 9.86
N HIS A 171 -21.45 -21.59 9.38
CA HIS A 171 -22.65 -22.03 8.67
C HIS A 171 -23.03 -23.46 9.09
N ASP A 172 -24.23 -23.91 8.72
CA ASP A 172 -24.78 -25.20 9.18
C ASP A 172 -23.92 -26.42 8.85
N GLN A 173 -23.02 -26.30 7.86
CA GLN A 173 -22.14 -27.37 7.39
C GLN A 173 -20.69 -27.26 7.91
N GLY A 174 -20.32 -26.20 8.64
CA GLY A 174 -18.95 -26.03 9.11
C GLY A 174 -18.53 -24.60 9.47
N ILE A 175 -17.22 -24.45 9.63
CA ILE A 175 -16.54 -23.19 9.95
C ILE A 175 -15.46 -22.96 8.88
N ASP A 176 -15.58 -21.88 8.13
CA ASP A 176 -14.57 -21.42 7.18
C ASP A 176 -13.84 -20.20 7.75
N VAL A 177 -12.50 -20.20 7.67
CA VAL A 177 -11.67 -19.06 8.11
C VAL A 177 -10.97 -18.43 6.91
N TRP A 178 -11.36 -17.20 6.61
CA TRP A 178 -10.77 -16.38 5.57
C TRP A 178 -9.67 -15.51 6.17
N MET A 179 -8.42 -15.73 5.77
CA MET A 179 -7.25 -15.02 6.30
C MET A 179 -7.08 -13.62 5.67
N HIS A 180 -8.12 -12.80 5.75
CA HIS A 180 -8.07 -11.39 5.41
C HIS A 180 -7.52 -10.59 6.60
N SER A 181 -6.40 -9.90 6.41
CA SER A 181 -5.79 -9.08 7.46
C SER A 181 -6.38 -7.68 7.58
N VAL A 182 -7.14 -7.23 6.56
CA VAL A 182 -7.77 -5.91 6.52
C VAL A 182 -9.10 -5.94 5.81
N GLY A 183 -10.01 -5.05 6.20
CA GLY A 183 -11.32 -4.88 5.58
C GLY A 183 -11.82 -3.44 5.62
N CYS A 184 -12.72 -3.09 4.69
CA CYS A 184 -13.41 -1.80 4.66
C CYS A 184 -14.78 -1.91 5.34
N TYR A 185 -15.04 -1.08 6.35
CA TYR A 185 -16.29 -1.07 7.11
C TYR A 185 -16.79 0.35 7.34
N GLU A 186 -18.10 0.52 7.42
CA GLU A 186 -18.72 1.81 7.72
C GLU A 186 -18.42 2.25 9.16
N VAL A 187 -18.19 3.55 9.34
CA VAL A 187 -18.06 4.15 10.67
C VAL A 187 -19.21 5.12 10.91
N CYS A 188 -19.79 5.06 12.10
CA CYS A 188 -20.70 6.10 12.57
C CYS A 188 -19.90 7.38 12.80
N VAL A 189 -20.34 8.47 12.19
CA VAL A 189 -19.81 9.82 12.39
C VAL A 189 -20.57 10.51 13.50
#